data_AF-A0A7C5XSH7-F1
#
_entry.id   AF-A0A7C5XSH7-F1
#
_cell.length_a   1.000
_cell.length_b   1.000
_cell.length_c   1.000
_cell.angle_alpha   90.00
_cell.angle_beta   90.00
_cell.angle_gamma   90.00
#
_symmetry.space_group_name_H-M   'P 1'
#
loop_
_entity.id
_entity.type
_entity.pdbx_description
1 polymer ?
#
loop_
_entity_poly.entity_id
_entity_poly.type
_entity_poly.pdbx_seq_one_letter_code
_entity_poly.pdbx_strand_id
1 'polypeptide(L)'
;MRAGPAVPAGIHLRRVPGVRALHLLQARAPGRFPFLLESAARGPHGRLDLLLGEPLEALATAPARAAPCPVRVVPPGRFLEALDAFARAGGEAPAMPAGATVPPLAGGLFLLLGYELAAAVEPVLRLPPRPGRLPEALAVRVGAA
;
A
#
# COMPACT_ATOMS: atom_id res chain seq x y z
N MET A 1 17.42 -9.71 -32.69
CA MET A 1 17.08 -10.00 -31.28
C MET A 1 17.17 -8.70 -30.48
N ARG A 2 16.05 -8.08 -30.11
CA ARG A 2 16.09 -6.99 -29.12
C ARG A 2 16.22 -7.65 -27.74
N ALA A 3 17.26 -7.31 -27.00
CA ALA A 3 17.34 -7.68 -25.59
C ALA A 3 16.06 -7.21 -24.88
N GLY A 4 15.39 -8.13 -24.19
CA GLY A 4 14.25 -7.77 -23.34
C GLY A 4 14.70 -6.74 -22.31
N PRO A 5 13.82 -5.82 -21.89
CA PRO A 5 14.24 -4.80 -20.93
C PRO A 5 14.72 -5.46 -19.64
N ALA A 6 15.81 -4.94 -19.09
CA ALA A 6 16.33 -5.38 -17.81
C ALA A 6 15.27 -5.14 -16.73
N VAL A 7 15.03 -6.16 -15.90
CA VAL A 7 14.18 -6.09 -14.71
C VAL A 7 15.12 -6.11 -13.49
N PRO A 8 14.86 -5.31 -12.43
CA PRO A 8 15.71 -5.28 -11.25
C PRO A 8 15.80 -6.64 -10.56
N ALA A 9 16.92 -6.91 -9.89
CA ALA A 9 17.12 -8.15 -9.13
C ALA A 9 16.01 -8.34 -8.08
N GLY A 10 15.44 -9.54 -8.00
CA GLY A 10 14.34 -9.85 -7.09
C GLY A 10 12.94 -9.48 -7.58
N ILE A 11 12.80 -8.85 -8.76
CA ILE A 11 11.50 -8.53 -9.36
C ILE A 11 11.23 -9.48 -10.52
N HIS A 12 10.05 -10.11 -10.51
CA HIS A 12 9.56 -10.93 -11.62
C HIS A 12 8.42 -10.22 -12.34
N LEU A 13 8.70 -9.64 -13.51
CA LEU A 13 7.66 -9.00 -14.34
C LEU A 13 7.15 -9.97 -15.40
N ARG A 14 5.86 -10.32 -15.33
CA ARG A 14 5.19 -11.16 -16.35
C ARG A 14 3.95 -10.46 -16.88
N ARG A 15 3.93 -10.17 -18.19
CA ARG A 15 2.71 -9.76 -18.88
C ARG A 15 1.81 -10.98 -19.09
N VAL A 16 0.58 -10.88 -18.63
CA VAL A 16 -0.42 -11.93 -18.86
C VAL A 16 -1.50 -11.40 -19.81
N PRO A 17 -1.75 -12.05 -20.96
CA PRO A 17 -2.75 -11.59 -21.91
C PRO A 17 -4.18 -11.76 -21.36
N GLY A 18 -5.09 -10.91 -21.86
CA GLY A 18 -6.51 -10.91 -21.50
C GLY A 18 -6.91 -9.84 -20.48
N VAL A 19 -8.21 -9.53 -20.42
CA VAL A 19 -8.79 -8.65 -19.39
C VAL A 19 -8.91 -9.47 -18.10
N ARG A 20 -8.24 -9.03 -17.03
CA ARG A 20 -8.38 -9.67 -15.72
C ARG A 20 -9.30 -8.81 -14.85
N ALA A 21 -10.40 -9.41 -14.42
CA ALA A 21 -11.27 -8.84 -13.41
C ALA A 21 -10.58 -8.96 -12.03
N LEU A 22 -9.76 -7.97 -11.67
CA LEU A 22 -8.98 -7.98 -10.43
C LEU A 22 -9.86 -8.11 -9.19
N HIS A 23 -11.05 -7.52 -9.21
CA HIS A 23 -12.05 -7.68 -8.14
C HIS A 23 -12.47 -9.15 -7.91
N LEU A 24 -12.51 -9.99 -8.95
CA LEU A 24 -12.82 -11.42 -8.78
C LEU A 24 -11.67 -12.17 -8.09
N LEU A 25 -10.42 -11.74 -8.30
CA LEU A 25 -9.27 -12.31 -7.62
C LEU A 25 -9.23 -11.87 -6.16
N GLN A 26 -9.51 -10.59 -5.90
CA GLN A 26 -9.67 -10.04 -4.55
C GLN A 26 -10.76 -10.78 -3.76
N ALA A 27 -11.94 -10.96 -4.36
CA ALA A 27 -13.06 -11.65 -3.72
C ALA A 27 -12.76 -13.13 -3.41
N ARG A 28 -11.95 -13.80 -4.24
CA ARG A 28 -11.57 -15.21 -4.05
C ARG A 28 -10.53 -15.43 -2.96
N ALA A 29 -9.64 -14.45 -2.74
CA ALA A 29 -8.55 -14.58 -1.78
C ALA A 29 -8.26 -13.25 -1.07
N PRO A 30 -9.23 -12.68 -0.31
CA PRO A 30 -9.11 -11.34 0.25
C PRO A 30 -8.01 -11.21 1.32
N GLY A 31 -7.65 -12.31 2.01
CA GLY A 31 -6.50 -12.31 2.91
C GLY A 31 -5.16 -12.20 2.18
N ARG A 32 -5.08 -12.75 0.96
CA ARG A 32 -3.87 -12.70 0.13
C ARG A 32 -3.79 -11.41 -0.67
N PHE A 33 -4.93 -10.88 -1.13
CA PHE A 33 -5.04 -9.66 -1.92
C PHE A 33 -5.99 -8.65 -1.25
N PRO A 34 -5.58 -8.03 -0.14
CA PRO A 34 -6.48 -7.22 0.68
C PRO A 34 -6.86 -5.86 0.06
N PHE A 35 -6.07 -5.32 -0.87
CA PHE A 35 -6.25 -3.96 -1.37
C PHE A 35 -6.37 -3.92 -2.89
N LEU A 36 -7.50 -3.39 -3.38
CA LEU A 36 -7.76 -3.10 -4.78
C LEU A 36 -7.90 -1.58 -4.96
N LEU A 37 -7.15 -1.01 -5.89
CA LEU A 37 -7.21 0.41 -6.26
C LEU A 37 -7.50 0.50 -7.76
N GLU A 38 -8.66 1.04 -8.13
CA GLU A 38 -9.08 1.16 -9.53
C GLU A 38 -9.13 2.63 -9.96
N SER A 39 -8.65 2.89 -11.18
CA SER A 39 -8.62 4.22 -11.77
C SER A 39 -9.83 4.43 -12.68
N ALA A 40 -10.79 5.28 -12.27
CA ALA A 40 -11.92 5.66 -13.12
C ALA A 40 -11.60 6.82 -14.11
N ALA A 41 -10.46 7.50 -13.91
CA ALA A 41 -10.11 8.70 -14.66
C ALA A 41 -9.60 8.38 -16.07
N ARG A 42 -10.08 9.13 -17.08
CA ARG A 42 -9.50 9.11 -18.43
C ARG A 42 -8.39 10.15 -18.52
N GLY A 43 -7.14 9.73 -18.66
CA GLY A 43 -6.00 10.65 -18.75
C GLY A 43 -4.67 10.05 -18.28
N PRO A 44 -3.58 10.83 -18.21
CA PRO A 44 -2.25 10.35 -17.84
C PRO A 44 -2.18 9.74 -16.42
N HIS A 45 -3.10 10.11 -15.52
CA HIS A 45 -3.13 9.68 -14.13
C HIS A 45 -4.04 8.46 -13.84
N GLY A 46 -4.80 7.96 -14.81
CA GLY A 46 -5.75 6.86 -14.63
C GLY A 46 -5.38 5.60 -15.41
N ARG A 47 -4.09 5.29 -15.52
CA ARG A 47 -3.60 4.27 -16.46
C ARG A 47 -3.63 2.85 -15.93
N LEU A 48 -3.80 2.66 -14.62
CA LEU A 48 -3.56 1.38 -13.97
C LEU A 48 -4.58 1.13 -12.86
N ASP A 49 -5.00 -0.13 -12.78
CA ASP A 49 -5.63 -0.71 -11.60
C ASP A 49 -4.58 -1.57 -10.89
N LEU A 50 -4.57 -1.51 -9.55
CA LEU A 50 -3.59 -2.18 -8.70
C LEU A 50 -4.31 -3.15 -7.76
N LEU A 51 -3.85 -4.40 -7.74
CA LEU A 51 -4.23 -5.38 -6.74
C LEU A 51 -2.99 -5.71 -5.90
N LEU A 52 -2.95 -5.22 -4.66
CA LEU A 52 -1.81 -5.40 -3.77
C LEU A 52 -1.99 -6.69 -2.99
N GLY A 53 -0.92 -7.48 -2.90
CA GLY A 53 -0.95 -8.79 -2.25
C GLY A 53 0.18 -9.01 -1.26
N GLU A 54 0.09 -10.15 -0.58
CA GLU A 54 1.07 -10.63 0.40
C GLU A 54 1.33 -9.60 1.52
N PRO A 55 0.30 -9.30 2.36
CA PRO A 55 0.49 -8.39 3.49
C PRO A 55 1.41 -9.03 4.54
N LEU A 56 2.52 -8.38 4.86
CA LEU A 56 3.56 -8.92 5.73
C LEU A 56 3.38 -8.48 7.19
N GLU A 57 3.33 -7.17 7.39
CA GLU A 57 3.22 -6.54 8.71
C GLU A 57 2.48 -5.20 8.57
N ALA A 58 1.85 -4.77 9.66
CA ALA A 58 1.12 -3.54 9.71
C ALA A 58 1.47 -2.66 10.92
N LEU A 59 1.33 -1.36 10.74
CA LEU A 59 1.30 -0.34 11.78
C LEU A 59 -0.07 0.32 11.74
N ALA A 60 -0.77 0.43 12.86
CA ALA A 60 -2.08 1.06 12.89
C ALA A 60 -2.36 1.83 14.18
N THR A 61 -3.36 2.71 14.15
CA THR A 61 -4.02 3.16 15.37
C THR A 61 -5.15 2.21 15.77
N ALA A 62 -5.64 2.31 17.00
CA ALA A 62 -6.83 1.55 17.39
C ALA A 62 -8.09 2.13 16.72
N PRO A 63 -9.09 1.30 16.38
CA PRO A 63 -9.09 -0.15 16.42
C PRO A 63 -8.39 -0.79 15.21
N ALA A 64 -7.55 -1.80 15.44
CA ALA A 64 -6.70 -2.40 14.39
C ALA A 64 -7.27 -3.69 13.73
N ARG A 65 -8.55 -4.04 13.96
CA ARG A 65 -9.13 -5.31 13.43
C ARG A 65 -9.14 -5.41 11.90
N ALA A 66 -8.97 -4.28 11.21
CA ALA A 66 -8.96 -4.21 9.75
C ALA A 66 -7.61 -4.58 9.14
N ALA A 67 -6.57 -4.78 9.95
CA ALA A 67 -5.25 -5.20 9.46
C ALA A 67 -5.30 -6.66 8.95
N PRO A 68 -4.86 -6.94 7.71
CA PRO A 68 -4.89 -8.29 7.13
C PRO A 68 -3.72 -9.18 7.55
N CYS A 69 -2.84 -8.69 8.44
CA CYS A 69 -1.60 -9.33 8.88
C CYS A 69 -1.28 -8.88 10.33
N PRO A 70 -0.21 -9.41 10.97
CA PRO A 70 0.19 -8.96 12.30
C PRO A 70 0.40 -7.44 12.36
N VAL A 71 -0.20 -6.81 13.37
CA VAL A 71 -0.27 -5.36 13.49
C VAL A 71 0.32 -4.85 14.80
N ARG A 72 1.19 -3.84 14.69
CA ARG A 72 1.63 -3.03 15.83
C ARG A 72 0.68 -1.83 15.98
N VAL A 73 0.05 -1.72 17.15
CA VAL A 73 -0.86 -0.61 17.46
C VAL A 73 -0.10 0.51 18.15
N VAL A 74 -0.28 1.75 17.69
CA VAL A 74 0.31 2.96 18.29
C VAL A 74 -0.76 4.03 18.54
N PRO A 75 -0.56 4.95 19.50
CA PRO A 75 -1.44 6.11 19.68
C PRO A 75 -1.46 6.99 18.42
N PRO A 76 -2.59 7.66 18.07
CA PRO A 76 -2.68 8.53 16.90
C PRO A 76 -1.58 9.59 16.82
N GLY A 77 -1.28 10.27 17.94
CA GLY A 77 -0.24 11.30 18.01
C GLY A 77 1.19 10.80 17.78
N ARG A 78 1.42 9.48 17.70
CA ARG A 78 2.73 8.88 17.39
C ARG A 78 2.75 8.09 16.09
N PHE A 79 1.62 8.05 15.37
CA PHE A 79 1.53 7.24 14.17
C PHE A 79 2.50 7.67 13.08
N LEU A 80 2.62 8.99 12.82
CA LEU A 80 3.50 9.50 11.76
C LEU A 80 4.99 9.24 12.05
N GLU A 81 5.44 9.46 13.28
CA GLU A 81 6.80 9.11 13.72
C GLU A 81 7.07 7.61 13.58
N ALA A 82 6.10 6.78 14.01
CA ALA A 82 6.20 5.33 13.88
C ALA A 82 6.17 4.88 12.42
N LEU A 83 5.45 5.60 11.54
CA LEU A 83 5.39 5.35 10.10
C LEU A 83 6.74 5.60 9.44
N ASP A 84 7.45 6.67 9.81
CA ASP A 84 8.79 6.95 9.28
C ASP A 84 9.77 5.82 9.62
N ALA A 85 9.75 5.36 10.88
CA ALA A 85 10.56 4.23 11.31
C ALA A 85 10.16 2.95 10.59
N PHE A 86 8.86 2.71 10.42
CA PHE A 86 8.31 1.55 9.72
C PHE A 86 8.71 1.54 8.24
N ALA A 87 8.65 2.69 7.55
CA ALA A 87 9.09 2.81 6.17
C ALA A 87 10.59 2.49 6.02
N ARG A 88 11.43 3.07 6.88
CA ARG A 88 12.89 2.85 6.87
C ARG A 88 13.28 1.39 7.16
N ALA A 89 12.55 0.71 8.02
CA ALA A 89 12.79 -0.71 8.31
C ALA A 89 12.56 -1.63 7.08
N GLY A 90 11.84 -1.15 6.06
CA GLY A 90 11.62 -1.87 4.81
C GLY A 90 12.81 -1.94 3.86
N GLY A 91 13.90 -1.22 4.17
CA GLY A 91 15.05 -1.06 3.28
C GLY A 91 14.82 -0.04 2.17
N GLU A 92 15.88 0.24 1.41
CA GLU A 92 15.83 1.13 0.25
C GLU A 92 15.27 0.39 -0.97
N ALA A 93 14.64 1.14 -1.87
CA ALA A 93 14.26 0.60 -3.16
C ALA A 93 15.50 0.08 -3.90
N PRO A 94 15.40 -1.04 -4.65
CA PRO A 94 16.52 -1.54 -5.43
C PRO A 94 17.08 -0.45 -6.34
N ALA A 95 18.40 -0.40 -6.52
CA ALA A 95 19.00 0.49 -7.51
C ALA A 95 18.46 0.13 -8.91
N MET A 96 17.95 1.12 -9.64
CA MET A 96 17.43 0.92 -11.00
C MET A 96 18.57 1.00 -12.03
N PRO A 97 18.81 -0.06 -12.83
CA PRO A 97 19.73 0.03 -13.96
C PRO A 97 19.22 1.05 -14.99
N ALA A 98 20.12 1.80 -15.60
CA ALA A 98 19.77 2.69 -16.71
C ALA A 98 19.12 1.88 -17.85
N GLY A 99 17.92 2.27 -18.28
CA GLY A 99 17.17 1.59 -19.35
C GLY A 99 16.30 0.40 -18.91
N ALA A 100 16.19 0.11 -17.60
CA ALA A 100 15.29 -0.91 -17.08
C ALA A 100 13.81 -0.56 -17.29
N THR A 101 12.97 -1.57 -17.53
CA THR A 101 11.51 -1.38 -17.46
C THR A 101 11.08 -1.43 -16.01
N VAL A 102 10.71 -0.28 -15.48
CA VAL A 102 10.29 -0.13 -14.08
C VAL A 102 8.81 -0.52 -14.00
N PRO A 103 8.44 -1.53 -13.18
CA PRO A 103 7.04 -1.75 -12.87
C PRO A 103 6.50 -0.52 -12.14
N PRO A 104 5.24 -0.11 -12.37
CA PRO A 104 4.65 1.06 -11.73
C PRO A 104 4.62 0.96 -10.20
N LEU A 105 4.68 -0.26 -9.66
CA LEU A 105 4.86 -0.54 -8.25
C LEU A 105 5.72 -1.80 -8.09
N ALA A 106 6.72 -1.76 -7.21
CA ALA A 106 7.63 -2.86 -6.90
C ALA A 106 7.46 -3.38 -5.46
N GLY A 107 6.26 -3.23 -4.91
CA GLY A 107 5.97 -3.40 -3.48
C GLY A 107 6.12 -2.08 -2.73
N GLY A 108 5.84 -2.10 -1.43
CA GLY A 108 5.95 -0.91 -0.58
C GLY A 108 4.91 -0.89 0.54
N LEU A 109 4.34 0.29 0.77
CA LEU A 109 3.34 0.53 1.79
C LEU A 109 1.98 0.85 1.16
N PHE A 110 0.95 0.12 1.57
CA PHE A 110 -0.43 0.58 1.46
C PHE A 110 -0.73 1.48 2.65
N LEU A 111 -1.35 2.64 2.41
CA LEU A 111 -1.72 3.60 3.44
C LEU A 111 -3.22 3.88 3.40
N LEU A 112 -3.85 3.83 4.56
CA LEU A 112 -5.15 4.43 4.84
C LEU A 112 -4.93 5.50 5.91
N LEU A 113 -5.09 6.76 5.52
CA LEU A 113 -4.97 7.91 6.42
C LEU A 113 -6.35 8.56 6.53
N GLY A 114 -7.01 8.34 7.65
CA GLY A 114 -8.27 8.99 8.00
C GLY A 114 -8.05 10.47 8.25
N TYR A 115 -9.10 11.25 8.04
CA TYR A 115 -9.04 12.70 8.20
C TYR A 115 -8.66 13.11 9.64
N GLU A 116 -9.05 12.32 10.63
CA GLU A 116 -8.80 12.56 12.04
C GLU A 116 -7.31 12.59 12.41
N LEU A 117 -6.47 11.93 11.61
CA LEU A 117 -5.02 11.98 11.78
C LEU A 117 -4.47 13.41 11.65
N ALA A 118 -5.18 14.33 11.01
CA ALA A 118 -4.79 15.73 10.91
C ALA A 118 -4.60 16.40 12.28
N ALA A 119 -5.31 15.96 13.32
CA ALA A 119 -5.14 16.47 14.69
C ALA A 119 -3.76 16.13 15.30
N ALA A 120 -3.06 15.13 14.76
CA ALA A 120 -1.67 14.84 15.14
C ALA A 120 -0.66 15.82 14.50
N VAL A 121 -1.06 16.49 13.41
CA VAL A 121 -0.23 17.48 12.71
C VAL A 121 -0.54 18.89 13.20
N GLU A 122 -1.82 19.20 13.44
CA GLU A 122 -2.31 20.52 13.84
C GLU A 122 -2.98 20.47 15.22
N PRO A 123 -2.25 20.75 16.33
CA PRO A 123 -2.77 20.59 17.69
C PRO A 123 -3.97 21.48 18.04
N VAL A 124 -4.17 22.57 17.27
CA VAL A 124 -5.30 23.49 17.44
C VAL A 124 -6.60 22.93 16.86
N LEU A 125 -6.53 21.88 16.05
CA LEU A 125 -7.67 21.29 15.37
C LEU A 125 -8.54 20.50 16.35
N ARG A 126 -9.80 20.92 16.50
CA ARG A 126 -10.81 20.22 17.31
C ARG A 126 -11.75 19.45 16.40
N LEU A 127 -11.58 18.14 16.34
CA LEU A 127 -12.41 17.27 15.50
C LEU A 127 -13.53 16.60 16.31
N PRO A 128 -14.68 16.31 15.68
CA PRO A 128 -15.73 15.55 16.33
C PRO A 128 -15.23 14.13 16.68
N PRO A 129 -15.80 13.49 17.71
CA PRO A 129 -15.49 12.10 18.04
C PRO A 129 -15.79 11.19 16.86
N ARG A 130 -14.90 10.25 16.59
CA ARG A 130 -15.07 9.33 15.47
C ARG A 130 -16.02 8.18 15.84
N PRO A 131 -17.15 7.98 15.14
CA PRO A 131 -18.07 6.86 15.40
C PRO A 131 -17.59 5.54 14.76
N GLY A 132 -16.33 5.49 14.32
CA GLY A 132 -15.84 4.54 13.33
C GLY A 132 -15.30 3.24 13.91
N ARG A 133 -15.47 2.17 13.12
CA ARG A 133 -14.92 0.84 13.38
C ARG A 133 -13.56 0.61 12.71
N LEU A 134 -13.02 1.60 12.00
CA LEU A 134 -11.75 1.52 11.28
C LEU A 134 -10.66 2.26 12.08
N PRO A 135 -9.37 1.92 11.89
CA PRO A 135 -8.27 2.70 12.47
C PRO A 135 -8.22 4.10 11.84
N GLU A 136 -7.73 5.09 12.58
CA GLU A 136 -7.51 6.46 12.04
C GLU A 136 -6.38 6.45 11.04
N ALA A 137 -5.41 5.58 11.25
CA ALA A 137 -4.33 5.38 10.31
C ALA A 137 -3.91 3.91 10.29
N LEU A 138 -3.61 3.42 9.09
CA LEU A 138 -3.11 2.07 8.84
C LEU A 138 -2.04 2.15 7.75
N ALA A 139 -0.89 1.55 8.02
CA ALA A 139 0.14 1.27 7.05
C ALA A 139 0.36 -0.23 7.00
N VAL A 140 0.36 -0.82 5.80
CA VAL A 140 0.60 -2.24 5.59
C VAL A 140 1.75 -2.41 4.62
N ARG A 141 2.77 -3.16 5.02
CA ARG A 141 3.81 -3.59 4.10
C ARG A 141 3.28 -4.69 3.21
N VAL A 142 3.32 -4.45 1.91
CA VAL A 142 2.82 -5.36 0.87
C VAL A 142 3.93 -5.66 -0.12
N GLY A 143 3.96 -6.90 -0.59
CA GLY A 143 4.80 -7.30 -1.71
C GLY A 143 4.31 -6.70 -3.04
N ALA A 144 5.16 -6.79 -4.07
CA ALA A 144 4.68 -6.71 -5.44
C ALA A 144 4.00 -8.05 -5.79
N ALA A 145 2.78 -8.01 -6.33
CA ALA A 145 2.09 -9.18 -6.86
C ALA A 145 2.38 -9.41 -8.35
#